data_AF-A0A960KTI5-F1
#
_entry.id   AF-A0A960KTI5-F1
#
_cell.length_a   1.000
_cell.length_b   1.000
_cell.length_c   1.000
_cell.angle_alpha   90.00
_cell.angle_beta   90.00
_cell.angle_gamma   90.00
#
_symmetry.space_group_name_H-M   'P 1'
#
loop_
_entity.id
_entity.type
_entity.pdbx_description
1 polymer ?
#
loop_
_entity_poly.entity_id
_entity_poly.type
_entity_poly.pdbx_seq_one_letter_code
_entity_poly.pdbx_strand_id
1 'polypeptide(L)'
;MTPIEPIGLIEADIMDVLGFVSSIYLGDRGCKKIVIDGWARTVCIQVDTISRIRSLDGNWHYYNDENLDDGYIVFKDVQGMVLSNNGKIPNDYINYLEVIQQSEHIYLFTFSANSVEPDGPSSEVILQVTAGGICLVDPNQPEQEITE
;
A
#
# COMPACT_ATOMS: atom_id res chain seq x y z
N MET A 1 -44.13 -0.04 29.32
CA MET A 1 -42.69 0.25 29.12
C MET A 1 -42.24 -0.69 28.01
N THR A 2 -42.23 -0.21 26.77
CA THR A 2 -41.72 -0.97 25.64
C THR A 2 -40.19 -1.04 25.75
N PRO A 3 -39.56 -2.20 25.59
CA PRO A 3 -38.11 -2.28 25.53
C PRO A 3 -37.64 -1.46 24.33
N ILE A 4 -36.67 -0.58 24.56
CA ILE A 4 -35.93 0.07 23.48
C ILE A 4 -34.96 -0.99 22.98
N GLU A 5 -35.17 -1.48 21.76
CA GLU A 5 -34.19 -2.35 21.12
C GLU A 5 -32.89 -1.57 20.89
N PRO A 6 -31.71 -2.19 21.11
CA PRO A 6 -30.46 -1.51 20.86
C PRO A 6 -30.38 -1.20 19.36
N ILE A 7 -30.22 0.08 19.05
CA ILE A 7 -29.85 0.56 17.72
C ILE A 7 -28.57 -0.20 17.37
N GLY A 8 -28.66 -1.09 16.37
CA GLY A 8 -27.50 -1.71 15.75
C GLY A 8 -26.57 -0.59 15.31
N LEU A 9 -25.46 -0.44 16.01
CA LEU A 9 -24.33 0.31 15.52
C LEU A 9 -23.96 -0.34 14.20
N ILE A 10 -24.20 0.39 13.11
CA ILE A 10 -23.59 0.12 11.83
C ILE A 10 -22.11 0.39 12.09
N GLU A 11 -21.36 -0.63 12.50
CA GLU A 11 -19.92 -0.67 12.28
C GLU A 11 -19.78 -0.63 10.76
N ALA A 12 -19.72 0.56 10.18
CA ALA A 12 -19.20 0.72 8.84
C ALA A 12 -17.83 0.07 8.88
N ASP A 13 -17.62 -0.99 8.09
CA ASP A 13 -16.38 -1.77 8.03
C ASP A 13 -15.18 -0.84 8.12
N ILE A 14 -14.62 -0.73 9.33
CA ILE A 14 -13.39 0.03 9.53
C ILE A 14 -12.35 -0.85 8.89
N MET A 15 -11.88 -0.47 7.70
CA MET A 15 -10.73 -1.10 7.08
C MET A 15 -9.61 -1.14 8.12
N ASP A 16 -9.21 -2.34 8.53
CA ASP A 16 -8.01 -2.53 9.33
C ASP A 16 -6.81 -2.29 8.43
N VAL A 17 -6.46 -1.01 8.24
CA VAL A 17 -5.36 -0.60 7.37
C VAL A 17 -4.04 -1.23 7.81
N LEU A 18 -3.84 -1.42 9.12
CA LEU A 18 -2.63 -2.03 9.65
C LEU A 18 -2.58 -3.52 9.29
N GLY A 19 -3.69 -4.23 9.54
CA GLY A 19 -3.87 -5.62 9.12
C GLY A 19 -3.68 -5.79 7.62
N PHE A 20 -4.33 -4.93 6.82
CA PHE A 20 -4.20 -4.93 5.37
C PHE A 20 -2.75 -4.75 4.91
N VAL A 21 -2.05 -3.72 5.38
CA VAL A 21 -0.63 -3.50 5.03
C VAL A 21 0.24 -4.69 5.44
N SER A 22 0.04 -5.24 6.64
CA SER A 22 0.80 -6.41 7.11
C SER A 22 0.57 -7.67 6.27
N SER A 23 -0.57 -7.76 5.59
CA SER A 23 -0.85 -8.87 4.68
C SER A 23 -0.20 -8.71 3.31
N ILE A 24 0.34 -7.53 2.97
CA ILE A 24 1.00 -7.30 1.67
C ILE A 24 2.43 -7.83 1.75
N TYR A 25 2.77 -8.75 0.85
CA TYR A 25 4.13 -9.26 0.71
C TYR A 25 4.83 -8.63 -0.50
N LEU A 26 5.95 -7.97 -0.23
CA LEU A 26 6.81 -7.30 -1.21
C LEU A 26 8.26 -7.83 -1.21
N GLY A 27 8.52 -8.95 -0.53
CA GLY A 27 9.85 -9.58 -0.54
C GLY A 27 10.23 -10.03 -1.96
N ASP A 28 11.45 -9.73 -2.37
CA ASP A 28 11.97 -10.02 -3.72
C ASP A 28 11.16 -9.37 -4.86
N ARG A 29 10.50 -8.23 -4.59
CA ARG A 29 9.69 -7.47 -5.58
C ARG A 29 10.35 -6.15 -5.97
N GLY A 30 10.09 -5.72 -7.20
CA GLY A 30 10.65 -4.51 -7.79
C GLY A 30 9.63 -3.38 -7.90
N CYS A 31 10.05 -2.16 -7.56
CA CYS A 31 9.30 -0.94 -7.87
C CYS A 31 9.48 -0.57 -9.34
N LYS A 32 8.38 -0.53 -10.11
CA LYS A 32 8.42 -0.23 -11.55
C LYS A 32 8.17 1.24 -11.86
N LYS A 33 7.21 1.86 -11.17
CA LYS A 33 6.86 3.28 -11.37
C LYS A 33 6.09 3.85 -10.19
N ILE A 34 6.10 5.19 -10.11
CA ILE A 34 5.25 5.97 -9.21
C ILE A 34 4.39 6.92 -10.07
N VAL A 35 3.08 6.94 -9.82
CA VAL A 35 2.12 7.85 -10.47
C VAL A 35 1.53 8.76 -9.41
N ILE A 36 1.53 10.07 -9.65
CA ILE A 36 1.00 11.08 -8.73
C ILE A 36 -0.11 11.82 -9.46
N ASP A 37 -1.31 11.79 -8.88
CA ASP A 37 -2.47 12.53 -9.39
C ASP A 37 -3.00 13.48 -8.30
N GLY A 38 -2.82 14.78 -8.54
CA GLY A 38 -3.26 15.82 -7.61
C GLY A 38 -4.76 16.10 -7.64
N TRP A 39 -5.45 15.79 -8.74
CA TRP A 39 -6.91 15.96 -8.84
C TRP A 39 -7.63 14.80 -8.16
N ALA A 40 -7.18 13.57 -8.42
CA ALA A 40 -7.70 12.38 -7.74
C ALA A 40 -7.18 12.26 -6.29
N ARG A 41 -6.13 13.01 -5.93
CA ARG A 41 -5.44 12.95 -4.63
C ARG A 41 -4.93 11.53 -4.34
N THR A 42 -4.22 10.95 -5.31
CA THR A 42 -3.67 9.59 -5.22
C THR A 42 -2.19 9.55 -5.52
N VAL A 43 -1.50 8.64 -4.84
CA VAL A 43 -0.15 8.20 -5.19
C VAL A 43 -0.21 6.70 -5.43
N CYS A 44 0.21 6.25 -6.60
CA CYS A 44 0.18 4.84 -6.98
C CYS A 44 1.60 4.34 -7.22
N ILE A 45 1.96 3.20 -6.63
CA ILE A 45 3.23 2.51 -6.88
C ILE A 45 2.91 1.24 -7.66
N GLN A 46 3.51 1.06 -8.83
CA GLN A 46 3.43 -0.20 -9.54
C GLN A 46 4.56 -1.12 -9.08
N VAL A 47 4.19 -2.34 -8.74
CA VAL A 47 5.11 -3.40 -8.33
C VAL A 47 5.06 -4.50 -9.39
N ASP A 48 6.17 -5.18 -9.64
CA ASP A 48 6.24 -6.31 -10.58
C ASP A 48 5.27 -7.44 -10.25
N THR A 49 5.18 -7.83 -8.98
CA THR A 49 4.12 -8.70 -8.46
C THR A 49 3.81 -8.29 -7.02
N ILE A 50 2.53 -8.22 -6.67
CA ILE A 50 2.09 -8.07 -5.27
C ILE A 50 1.48 -9.38 -4.81
N SER A 51 1.89 -9.90 -3.65
CA SER A 51 1.30 -11.12 -3.06
C SER A 51 0.63 -10.80 -1.72
N ARG A 52 -0.24 -11.70 -1.25
CA ARG A 52 -0.92 -11.58 0.04
C ARG A 52 -0.57 -12.73 0.98
N ILE A 53 -0.31 -12.41 2.25
CA ILE A 53 -0.12 -13.38 3.34
C ILE A 53 -1.46 -13.47 4.10
N ARG A 54 -2.12 -14.62 4.00
CA ARG A 54 -3.43 -14.91 4.63
C ARG A 54 -3.37 -15.90 5.78
N SER A 55 -2.16 -16.27 6.20
CA SER A 55 -1.97 -17.36 7.13
C SER A 55 -2.40 -17.00 8.54
N LEU A 56 -3.30 -17.81 9.10
CA LEU A 56 -3.80 -17.64 10.47
C LEU A 56 -2.73 -17.89 11.54
N ASP A 57 -1.66 -18.61 11.18
CA ASP A 57 -0.56 -18.98 12.07
C ASP A 57 0.65 -18.06 11.96
N GLY A 58 0.58 -17.02 11.12
CA GLY A 58 1.66 -16.07 10.86
C GLY A 58 2.86 -16.66 10.10
N ASN A 59 2.80 -17.93 9.67
CA ASN A 59 3.85 -18.54 8.86
C ASN A 59 3.63 -18.24 7.38
N TRP A 60 4.70 -18.22 6.59
CA TRP A 60 4.55 -18.09 5.15
C TRP A 60 4.09 -19.41 4.53
N HIS A 61 2.88 -19.41 3.98
CA HIS A 61 2.36 -20.50 3.14
C HIS A 61 2.33 -19.99 1.71
N TYR A 62 3.03 -20.68 0.79
CA TYR A 62 3.05 -20.29 -0.62
C TYR A 62 1.63 -20.32 -1.20
N TYR A 63 1.09 -19.14 -1.53
CA TYR A 63 -0.25 -18.95 -2.07
C TYR A 63 -0.21 -17.84 -3.12
N ASN A 64 -0.42 -18.21 -4.38
CA ASN A 64 -0.24 -17.32 -5.52
C ASN A 64 -1.55 -16.90 -6.21
N ASP A 65 -2.69 -17.45 -5.80
CA ASP A 65 -3.96 -17.17 -6.47
C ASP A 65 -4.38 -15.70 -6.32
N GLU A 66 -3.86 -15.01 -5.30
CA GLU A 66 -4.04 -13.57 -5.05
C GLU A 66 -2.87 -12.72 -5.59
N ASN A 67 -1.97 -13.28 -6.40
CA ASN A 67 -0.87 -12.50 -6.97
C ASN A 67 -1.39 -11.50 -7.99
N LEU A 68 -0.96 -10.25 -7.84
CA LEU A 68 -1.24 -9.17 -8.76
C LEU A 68 0.04 -8.86 -9.55
N ASP A 69 0.18 -9.48 -10.72
CA ASP A 69 1.25 -9.14 -11.66
C ASP A 69 1.04 -7.71 -12.18
N ASP A 70 2.11 -6.91 -12.16
CA ASP A 70 2.08 -5.49 -12.50
C ASP A 70 1.06 -4.67 -11.68
N GLY A 71 0.75 -5.17 -10.47
CA GLY A 71 -0.21 -4.62 -9.53
C GLY A 71 0.17 -3.24 -9.00
N TYR A 72 -0.84 -2.51 -8.54
CA TYR A 72 -0.65 -1.20 -7.93
C TYR A 72 -0.96 -1.21 -6.44
N ILE A 73 -0.09 -0.57 -5.67
CA ILE A 73 -0.39 -0.07 -4.33
C ILE A 73 -0.88 1.36 -4.50
N VAL A 74 -2.10 1.65 -4.07
CA VAL A 74 -2.74 2.95 -4.26
C VAL A 74 -3.01 3.60 -2.91
N PHE A 75 -2.38 4.74 -2.65
CA PHE A 75 -2.70 5.59 -1.51
C PHE A 75 -3.82 6.56 -1.89
N LYS A 76 -4.87 6.63 -1.07
CA LYS A 76 -6.10 7.40 -1.30
C LYS A 76 -6.17 8.61 -0.37
N ASP A 77 -6.88 9.65 -0.81
CA ASP A 77 -7.06 10.89 -0.04
C ASP A 77 -5.74 11.52 0.42
N VAL A 78 -4.72 11.48 -0.45
CA VAL A 78 -3.37 11.96 -0.16
C VAL A 78 -3.44 13.45 0.24
N GLN A 79 -2.76 13.77 1.35
CA GLN A 79 -2.62 15.13 1.88
C GLN A 79 -1.21 15.68 1.65
N GLY A 80 -0.22 14.80 1.56
CA GLY A 80 1.16 15.17 1.30
C GLY A 80 2.04 13.96 1.05
N MET A 81 3.18 14.20 0.41
CA MET A 81 4.22 13.19 0.24
C MET A 81 5.60 13.84 0.32
N VAL A 82 6.57 13.06 0.80
CA VAL A 82 7.98 13.43 0.83
C VAL A 82 8.77 12.28 0.24
N LEU A 83 9.66 12.59 -0.69
CA LEU A 83 10.62 11.64 -1.22
C LEU A 83 12.00 12.00 -0.67
N SER A 84 12.67 11.05 -0.03
CA SER A 84 14.05 11.24 0.41
C SER A 84 14.99 11.27 -0.79
N ASN A 85 16.25 11.68 -0.56
CA ASN A 85 17.31 11.61 -1.56
C ASN A 85 16.96 12.36 -2.87
N ASN A 86 16.75 13.68 -2.72
CA ASN A 86 16.33 14.62 -3.76
C ASN A 86 16.78 14.25 -5.18
N GLY A 87 15.83 13.89 -6.03
CA GLY A 87 16.03 13.63 -7.45
C GLY A 87 16.20 12.17 -7.84
N LYS A 88 16.27 11.23 -6.88
CA LYS A 88 16.28 9.80 -7.15
C LYS A 88 14.86 9.24 -7.16
N ILE A 89 14.53 8.47 -8.19
CA ILE A 89 13.24 7.78 -8.32
C ILE A 89 13.49 6.30 -8.06
N PRO A 90 12.77 5.66 -7.12
CA PRO A 90 12.88 4.23 -6.92
C PRO A 90 12.42 3.48 -8.18
N ASN A 91 13.24 2.52 -8.62
CA ASN A 91 13.07 1.78 -9.86
C ASN A 91 13.60 0.34 -9.77
N ASP A 92 13.80 -0.16 -8.55
CA ASP A 92 14.37 -1.47 -8.27
C ASP A 92 13.78 -2.05 -6.96
N TYR A 93 14.47 -3.03 -6.37
CA TYR A 93 14.14 -3.80 -5.19
C TYR A 93 13.44 -2.98 -4.08
N ILE A 94 12.30 -3.49 -3.63
CA ILE A 94 11.51 -2.94 -2.54
C ILE A 94 12.03 -3.49 -1.21
N ASN A 95 12.41 -2.60 -0.31
CA ASN A 95 12.93 -2.97 1.00
C ASN A 95 11.80 -3.24 2.01
N TYR A 96 10.80 -2.34 2.06
CA TYR A 96 9.64 -2.47 2.96
C TYR A 96 8.51 -1.49 2.61
N LEU A 97 7.33 -1.83 3.09
CA LEU A 97 6.16 -0.94 3.23
C LEU A 97 5.68 -1.03 4.67
N GLU A 98 5.58 0.12 5.33
CA GLU A 98 5.10 0.22 6.71
C GLU A 98 4.02 1.30 6.82
N VAL A 99 3.19 1.20 7.86
CA VAL A 99 2.15 2.17 8.15
C VAL A 99 2.10 2.50 9.64
N ILE A 100 1.93 3.79 9.94
CA ILE A 100 1.64 4.28 11.29
C ILE A 100 0.35 5.10 11.22
N GLN A 101 -0.59 4.82 12.11
CA GLN A 101 -1.77 5.66 12.28
C GLN A 101 -1.39 6.95 13.02
N GLN A 102 -1.66 8.11 12.43
CA GLN A 102 -1.39 9.41 13.04
C GLN A 102 -2.63 9.98 13.76
N SER A 103 -3.81 9.76 13.19
CA SER A 103 -5.10 10.10 13.80
C SER A 103 -6.23 9.22 13.25
N GLU A 104 -7.47 9.50 13.65
CA GLU A 104 -8.65 8.90 13.03
C GLU A 104 -8.60 9.10 11.50
N HIS A 105 -8.63 7.99 10.76
CA HIS A 105 -8.56 7.94 9.29
C HIS A 105 -7.36 8.62 8.63
N ILE A 106 -6.26 8.89 9.35
CA ILE A 106 -5.03 9.45 8.76
C ILE A 106 -3.84 8.56 9.09
N TYR A 107 -3.14 8.16 8.04
CA TYR A 107 -2.02 7.24 8.09
C TYR A 107 -0.78 7.87 7.45
N LEU A 108 0.37 7.57 8.04
CA LEU A 108 1.67 7.79 7.43
C LEU A 108 2.17 6.46 6.89
N PHE A 109 2.16 6.31 5.57
CA PHE A 109 2.76 5.19 4.87
C PHE A 109 4.22 5.51 4.58
N THR A 110 5.10 4.56 4.87
CA THR A 110 6.53 4.66 4.53
C THR A 110 6.87 3.50 3.60
N PHE A 111 7.23 3.84 2.36
CA PHE A 111 7.66 2.89 1.34
C PHE A 111 9.14 3.11 1.06
N SER A 112 9.94 2.06 1.15
CA SER A 112 11.36 2.09 0.81
C SER A 112 11.64 1.16 -0.36
N ALA A 113 12.35 1.70 -1.36
CA ALA A 113 12.87 0.93 -2.48
C ALA A 113 14.17 1.54 -2.98
N ASN A 114 14.95 0.73 -3.69
CA ASN A 114 16.21 1.18 -4.27
C ASN A 114 15.96 1.98 -5.56
N SER A 115 16.83 2.98 -5.75
CA SER A 115 17.04 3.66 -7.02
C SER A 115 18.40 3.21 -7.56
N VAL A 116 18.38 2.61 -8.75
CA VAL A 116 19.57 2.12 -9.45
C VAL A 116 19.76 2.90 -10.73
N GLU A 117 20.97 3.46 -10.85
CA GLU A 117 21.45 4.09 -12.07
C GLU A 117 21.93 3.02 -13.06
N PRO A 118 21.84 3.24 -14.39
CA PRO A 118 22.17 2.24 -15.41
C PRO A 118 23.53 1.54 -15.22
N ASP A 119 24.56 2.27 -14.78
CA ASP A 119 25.92 1.77 -14.57
C ASP A 119 26.47 2.12 -13.17
N GLY A 120 25.58 2.43 -12.22
CA GLY A 120 25.93 3.11 -10.97
C GLY A 120 25.56 2.37 -9.70
N PRO A 121 25.89 2.95 -8.53
CA PRO A 121 25.51 2.40 -7.24
C PRO A 121 24.00 2.46 -7.04
N SER A 122 23.47 1.51 -6.26
CA SER A 122 22.12 1.61 -5.73
C SER A 122 22.09 2.56 -4.54
N SER A 123 20.99 3.30 -4.40
CA SER A 123 20.70 4.10 -3.22
C SER A 123 19.27 3.85 -2.76
N GLU A 124 19.08 3.67 -1.46
CA GLU A 124 17.75 3.62 -0.86
C GLU A 124 17.05 4.96 -1.02
N VAL A 125 15.78 4.91 -1.40
CA VAL A 125 14.87 6.05 -1.47
C VAL A 125 13.63 5.72 -0.64
N ILE A 126 13.26 6.66 0.23
CA ILE A 126 12.12 6.52 1.14
C ILE A 126 11.04 7.50 0.67
N LEU A 127 9.89 6.96 0.30
CA LEU A 127 8.66 7.68 0.03
C LEU A 127 7.78 7.63 1.27
N GLN A 128 7.50 8.79 1.84
CA GLN A 128 6.51 8.96 2.89
C GLN A 128 5.25 9.59 2.32
N VAL A 129 4.09 8.99 2.58
CA VAL A 129 2.78 9.48 2.11
C VAL A 129 1.84 9.61 3.30
N THR A 130 1.30 10.81 3.51
CA THR A 130 0.19 11.03 4.43
C THR A 130 -1.12 10.92 3.66
N ALA A 131 -1.96 9.94 4.02
CA ALA A 131 -3.13 9.55 3.25
C ALA A 131 -4.27 9.04 4.13
N GLY A 132 -5.48 9.01 3.58
CA GLY A 132 -6.69 8.53 4.27
C GLY A 132 -6.87 7.01 4.21
N GLY A 133 -6.24 6.35 3.24
CA GLY A 133 -6.33 4.91 3.07
C GLY A 133 -5.37 4.38 2.02
N ILE A 134 -5.44 3.06 1.83
CA ILE A 134 -4.63 2.29 0.89
C ILE A 134 -5.50 1.20 0.27
N CYS A 135 -5.28 0.85 -0.99
CA CYS A 135 -5.84 -0.34 -1.60
C CYS A 135 -4.84 -0.95 -2.59
N LEU A 136 -5.13 -2.18 -3.02
CA LEU A 136 -4.46 -2.78 -4.18
C LEU A 136 -5.38 -2.75 -5.39
N VAL A 137 -4.78 -2.64 -6.58
CA VAL A 137 -5.50 -2.69 -7.85
C VAL A 137 -4.79 -3.65 -8.81
N ASP A 138 -5.56 -4.60 -9.36
CA ASP A 138 -5.15 -5.44 -10.49
C ASP A 138 -5.26 -4.60 -11.79
N PRO A 139 -4.18 -4.46 -12.59
CA PRO A 139 -4.26 -3.77 -13.87
C PRO A 139 -5.29 -4.36 -14.84
N ASN A 140 -5.63 -5.64 -14.69
CA ASN A 140 -6.64 -6.32 -15.51
C ASN A 140 -8.08 -6.06 -15.01
N GLN A 141 -8.24 -5.55 -13.79
CA GLN A 141 -9.52 -5.21 -13.17
C GLN A 141 -9.43 -3.85 -12.45
N PRO A 142 -9.15 -2.75 -13.19
CA PRO A 142 -8.75 -1.47 -12.60
C PRO A 142 -9.86 -0.76 -11.81
N GLU A 143 -11.11 -1.19 -11.98
CA GLU A 143 -12.27 -0.65 -11.26
C GLU A 143 -12.52 -1.36 -9.92
N GLN A 144 -11.85 -2.49 -9.67
CA GLN A 144 -11.96 -3.25 -8.43
C GLN A 144 -10.83 -2.89 -7.48
N GLU A 145 -11.17 -2.23 -6.39
CA GLU A 145 -10.25 -1.99 -5.29
C GLU A 145 -10.24 -3.19 -4.34
N ILE A 146 -9.05 -3.65 -3.97
CA ILE A 146 -8.85 -4.68 -2.97
C ILE A 146 -8.45 -3.97 -1.67
N THR A 147 -9.31 -4.04 -0.66
CA THR A 147 -9.15 -3.33 0.64
C THR A 147 -9.09 -4.27 1.83
N GLU A 148 -9.31 -5.57 1.62
CA GLU A 148 -9.23 -6.59 2.66
C GLU A 148 -8.40 -7.78 2.22
#